data_AF-A0A7Y5MPB4-F1
#
_entry.id   AF-A0A7Y5MPB4-F1
#
_cell.length_a   1.000
_cell.length_b   1.000
_cell.length_c   1.000
_cell.angle_alpha   90.00
_cell.angle_beta   90.00
_cell.angle_gamma   90.00
#
_symmetry.space_group_name_H-M   'P 1'
#
loop_
_entity.id
_entity.type
_entity.pdbx_description
1 polymer ?
#
loop_
_entity_poly.entity_id
_entity_poly.type
_entity_poly.pdbx_seq_one_letter_code
_entity_poly.pdbx_strand_id
1 'polypeptide(L)' 'VTKGCGCGDLIRTGENGWIAARATPEALAADLEAILGDRDALTSAGRNAAEHVRSCYSVEAMVSRMALLYREILTDFRAG' A
#
# COMPACT_ATOMS: atom_id res chain seq x y z
N VAL A 1 -4.72 9.67 -0.08
CA VAL A 1 -5.64 9.25 -1.18
C VAL A 1 -7.08 9.26 -0.69
N THR A 2 -8.08 9.15 -1.57
CA THR A 2 -9.48 8.97 -1.16
C THR A 2 -9.90 7.51 -1.19
N LYS A 3 -10.90 7.14 -0.38
CA LYS A 3 -11.48 5.79 -0.39
C LYS A 3 -12.09 5.50 -1.78
N GLY A 4 -11.79 4.33 -2.35
CA GLY A 4 -12.34 3.89 -3.65
C GLY A 4 -11.44 4.15 -4.88
N CYS A 5 -10.23 4.69 -4.72
CA CYS A 5 -9.27 4.92 -5.83
C CYS A 5 -8.73 3.66 -6.53
N GLY A 6 -9.21 2.45 -6.22
CA GLY A 6 -8.59 1.19 -6.65
C GLY A 6 -7.23 0.89 -5.98
N CYS A 7 -6.78 1.80 -5.09
CA CYS A 7 -5.50 1.77 -4.40
C CYS A 7 -5.64 1.72 -2.87
N GLY A 8 -6.88 1.61 -2.38
CA GLY A 8 -7.21 1.69 -0.95
C GLY A 8 -6.55 0.59 -0.12
N ASP A 9 -6.42 -0.62 -0.67
CA ASP A 9 -5.82 -1.75 0.04
C ASP A 9 -4.28 -1.67 0.11
N LEU A 10 -3.67 -0.76 -0.65
CA LEU A 10 -2.22 -0.53 -0.67
C LEU A 10 -1.77 0.38 0.48
N ILE A 11 -2.70 1.21 1.00
CA ILE A 11 -2.39 2.25 1.98
C ILE A 11 -2.97 1.87 3.33
N ARG A 12 -2.08 1.81 4.33
CA ARG A 12 -2.39 1.67 5.75
C ARG A 12 -2.13 3.02 6.42
N THR A 13 -3.22 3.66 6.86
CA THR A 13 -3.19 4.98 7.47
C THR A 13 -2.19 5.03 8.64
N GLY A 14 -1.26 5.99 8.61
CA GLY A 14 -0.24 6.17 9.64
C GLY A 14 0.98 5.24 9.50
N GLU A 15 0.91 4.20 8.67
CA GLU A 15 2.04 3.28 8.46
C GLU A 15 2.81 3.59 7.17
N ASN A 16 2.11 3.74 6.04
CA ASN A 16 2.71 3.95 4.72
C ASN A 16 1.99 5.02 3.89
N GLY A 17 1.10 5.78 4.52
CA GLY A 17 0.32 6.84 3.89
C GLY A 17 -0.95 7.15 4.68
N TRP A 18 -1.88 7.88 4.05
CA TRP A 18 -3.18 8.23 4.64
C TRP A 18 -4.29 8.13 3.60
N ILE A 19 -5.43 7.62 4.03
CA ILE A 19 -6.69 7.62 3.27
C ILE A 19 -7.61 8.66 3.91
N ALA A 20 -7.97 9.69 3.15
CA ALA A 20 -8.92 10.71 3.55
C ALA A 20 -10.30 10.05 3.75
N ALA A 21 -10.91 10.32 4.91
CA ALA A 21 -12.22 9.76 5.26
C ALA A 21 -13.36 10.39 4.44
N ARG A 22 -13.19 11.64 4.00
CA ARG A 22 -14.16 12.39 3.20
C ARG A 22 -13.43 13.06 2.03
N ALA A 23 -14.04 13.02 0.85
CA ALA A 23 -13.49 13.63 -0.37
C ALA A 23 -13.91 15.10 -0.55
N THR A 24 -14.07 15.85 0.56
CA THR A 24 -14.35 17.30 0.48
C THR A 24 -13.05 18.10 0.65
N PRO A 25 -12.91 19.25 -0.01
CA PRO A 25 -11.70 20.08 0.09
C PRO A 25 -11.33 20.44 1.54
N GLU A 26 -12.32 20.78 2.36
CA GLU A 26 -12.13 21.23 3.74
C GLU A 26 -11.65 20.09 4.64
N ALA A 27 -12.20 18.89 4.46
CA ALA A 27 -11.77 17.71 5.20
C ALA A 27 -10.34 17.31 4.80
N LEU A 28 -10.01 17.41 3.51
CA LEU A 28 -8.67 17.13 3.02
C LEU A 28 -7.64 18.13 3.57
N ALA A 29 -8.00 19.42 3.65
CA ALA A 29 -7.15 20.45 4.23
C ALA A 29 -6.87 20.18 5.72
N ALA A 30 -7.91 19.87 6.50
CA ALA A 30 -7.75 19.54 7.92
C ALA A 30 -6.89 18.27 8.14
N ASP A 31 -7.11 17.23 7.32
CA ASP A 31 -6.29 16.01 7.36
C ASP A 31 -4.81 16.32 7.05
N LEU A 32 -4.55 17.15 6.04
CA LEU A 32 -3.19 17.55 5.66
C LEU A 32 -2.50 18.37 6.77
N GLU A 33 -3.21 19.32 7.39
CA GLU A 33 -2.67 20.09 8.51
C GLU A 33 -2.28 19.19 9.69
N ALA A 34 -3.14 18.24 10.05
CA ALA A 34 -2.86 17.27 11.10
C ALA A 34 -1.62 16.40 10.79
N ILE A 35 -1.50 15.92 9.54
CA ILE A 35 -0.36 15.11 9.09
C ILE A 35 0.94 15.93 9.08
N LEU A 36 0.89 17.17 8.59
CA LEU A 36 2.06 18.05 8.49
C LEU A 36 2.58 18.49 9.87
N GLY A 37 1.74 18.41 10.91
CA GLY A 37 2.11 18.69 12.29
C GLY A 37 3.11 17.70 12.90
N ASP A 38 3.26 16.50 12.33
CA ASP A 38 4.18 15.46 12.82
C ASP A 38 5.16 15.01 11.72
N ARG A 39 6.31 15.68 11.67
CA ARG A 39 7.37 15.40 10.68
C ARG A 39 8.01 14.02 10.83
N ASP A 40 8.08 13.49 12.04
CA ASP A 40 8.72 12.20 12.29
C ASP A 40 7.82 11.06 11.80
N ALA A 41 6.51 11.19 12.03
CA ALA A 41 5.51 10.30 11.45
C ALA A 41 5.56 10.34 9.91
N LEU A 42 5.64 11.53 9.31
CA LEU A 42 5.77 11.68 7.85
C LEU A 42 7.01 11.00 7.28
N THR A 43 8.16 11.22 7.91
CA THR A 43 9.42 10.61 7.49
C THR A 43 9.37 9.08 7.57
N SER A 44 8.83 8.58 8.68
CA SER A 44 8.67 7.14 8.91
C SER A 44 7.69 6.52 7.90
N ALA A 45 6.55 7.16 7.67
CA ALA A 45 5.56 6.71 6.69
C ALA A 45 6.14 6.68 5.27
N GLY A 46 6.92 7.69 4.87
CA GLY A 46 7.59 7.72 3.57
C GLY A 46 8.59 6.57 3.39
N ARG A 47 9.41 6.29 4.41
CA ARG A 47 10.35 5.16 4.41
C ARG A 47 9.61 3.82 4.28
N ASN A 48 8.58 3.62 5.09
CA ASN A 48 7.77 2.41 5.10
C ASN A 48 7.05 2.21 3.75
N ALA A 49 6.55 3.28 3.15
CA ALA A 49 5.95 3.23 1.81
C ALA A 49 6.96 2.76 0.76
N ALA A 50 8.17 3.32 0.75
CA ALA A 50 9.22 2.93 -0.18
C ALA A 50 9.66 1.46 0.00
N GLU A 51 9.70 0.97 1.24
CA GLU A 51 9.98 -0.45 1.54
C GLU A 51 8.82 -1.36 1.10
N HIS A 52 7.57 -0.96 1.38
CA HIS A 52 6.39 -1.71 0.97
C HIS A 52 6.30 -1.83 -0.56
N VAL A 53 6.58 -0.75 -1.29
CA VAL A 53 6.60 -0.76 -2.76
C VAL A 53 7.66 -1.72 -3.30
N ARG A 54 8.89 -1.64 -2.79
CA ARG A 54 9.99 -2.51 -3.24
C ARG A 54 9.73 -3.99 -2.95
N SER A 55 9.18 -4.31 -1.78
CA SER A 55 8.94 -5.69 -1.34
C SER A 55 7.70 -6.32 -1.99
N CYS A 56 6.65 -5.55 -2.25
CA CYS A 56 5.38 -6.09 -2.72
C CYS A 56 5.13 -5.91 -4.22
N TYR A 57 5.57 -4.78 -4.80
CA TYR A 57 5.15 -4.32 -6.12
C TYR A 57 6.31 -4.07 -7.09
N SER A 58 7.53 -4.52 -6.75
CA SER A 58 8.62 -4.62 -7.75
C SER A 58 8.30 -5.67 -8.81
N VAL A 59 8.87 -5.51 -10.00
CA VAL A 59 8.71 -6.47 -11.09
C VAL A 59 9.15 -7.86 -10.65
N GLU A 60 10.27 -7.93 -9.94
CA GLU A 60 10.83 -9.16 -9.39
C GLU A 60 9.87 -9.81 -8.39
N ALA A 61 9.30 -9.04 -7.47
CA ALA A 61 8.34 -9.54 -6.50
C ALA A 61 7.05 -10.05 -7.18
N MET A 62 6.53 -9.30 -8.17
CA MET A 62 5.32 -9.69 -8.91
C MET A 62 5.54 -10.98 -9.71
N VAL A 63 6.65 -11.07 -10.46
CA VAL A 63 7.01 -12.27 -11.23
C VAL A 63 7.20 -13.47 -10.32
N SER A 64 7.90 -13.29 -9.19
CA SER A 64 8.15 -14.38 -8.23
C SER A 64 6.85 -14.94 -7.65
N ARG A 65 5.91 -14.05 -7.30
CA ARG A 65 4.59 -14.43 -6.75
C ARG A 65 3.76 -15.20 -7.77
N MET A 66 3.77 -14.75 -9.03
CA MET A 66 3.08 -15.44 -10.12
C MET A 66 3.69 -16.81 -10.40
N ALA A 67 5.02 -16.91 -10.42
CA ALA A 67 5.72 -18.17 -10.60
C ALA A 67 5.47 -19.19 -9.47
N LEU A 68 5.34 -18.71 -8.22
CA LEU A 68 4.94 -19.55 -7.08
C LEU A 68 3.54 -20.12 -7.28
N LEU A 69 2.58 -19.27 -7.64
CA LEU A 69 1.20 -19.70 -7.90
C LEU A 69 1.13 -20.78 -9.00
N TYR A 70 1.88 -20.60 -10.11
CA TYR A 70 1.93 -21.63 -11.14
C TYR A 70 2.55 -22.95 -10.65
N ARG A 71 3.57 -22.90 -9.79
CA ARG A 71 4.16 -24.11 -9.19
C ARG A 71 3.18 -24.82 -8.26
N GLU A 72 2.42 -24.09 -7.47
CA GLU A 72 1.38 -24.64 -6.58
C GLU A 72 0.32 -25.36 -7.41
N ILE A 73 -0.25 -24.70 -8.42
CA ILE A 73 -1.25 -25.28 -9.32
C ILE A 73 -0.73 -26.56 -9.98
N LEU A 74 0.51 -26.55 -10.49
CA LEU A 74 1.11 -27.74 -11.13
C LEU A 74 1.39 -28.88 -10.14
N THR A 75 1.65 -28.56 -8.87
CA THR A 75 1.89 -29.56 -7.83
C THR A 75 0.58 -30.23 -7.43
N ASP A 76 -0.48 -29.44 -7.22
CA ASP A 76 -1.82 -29.94 -6.93
C ASP A 76 -2.37 -30.80 -8.07
N PHE A 77 -2.17 -30.38 -9.33
CA PHE A 77 -2.61 -31.13 -10.50
C PHE A 77 -1.88 -32.47 -10.69
N ARG A 78 -0.69 -32.62 -10.13
CA ARG A 78 0.11 -33.87 -10.18
C ARG A 78 -0.18 -34.81 -9.01
N ALA A 79 -0.82 -34.32 -7.96
CA ALA A 79 -1.12 -35.06 -6.75
C ALA A 79 -2.53 -35.69 -6.73
N GLY A 80 -3.40 -35.31 -7.67
CA GLY A 80 -4.71 -35.92 -7.93
C GLY A 80 -4.69 -36.86 -9.14
#